data_AF-A0AA85K5X1-F1
#
_entry.id   AF-A0AA85K5X1-F1
#
_cell.length_a   1.000
_cell.length_b   1.000
_cell.length_c   1.000
_cell.angle_alpha   90.00
_cell.angle_beta   90.00
_cell.angle_gamma   90.00
#
_symmetry.space_group_name_H-M   'P 1'
#
loop_
_entity.id
_entity.type
_entity.pdbx_description
1 polymer ?
#
loop_
_entity_poly.entity_id
_entity_poly.type
_entity_poly.pdbx_seq_one_letter_code
_entity_poly.pdbx_strand_id
1 'polypeptide(L)'
;MRGDVYYSLFFFSFLSIISVSIGRHTSNWAVLVDTSRFWFNYRHISNVLSIYRSIKRLGIPDSRIILMVADDASCNARNPRPATIFNSPYNRVNLYGEEIEIDYRGYEVTVENFIRVLTGRLPPSTPTSKRLNTDEHSNVLIYMTGHGGNGFLKFQDDNELSNSELADAIEQMWQKRRYHELLFVVDTCQAESMGKLFYSPNVVAIGSSAVGEESLSLN
;
A
#
# COMPACT_ATOMS: atom_id res chain seq x y z
N MET A 1 -27.73 -66.36 -46.02
CA MET A 1 -28.16 -64.96 -45.89
C MET A 1 -27.47 -64.40 -44.65
N ARG A 2 -26.65 -63.36 -44.83
CA ARG A 2 -25.89 -62.68 -43.76
C ARG A 2 -26.86 -61.82 -42.93
N GLY A 3 -26.66 -61.79 -41.63
CA GLY A 3 -27.32 -60.85 -40.72
C GLY A 3 -26.29 -60.40 -39.69
N ASP A 4 -25.79 -59.18 -39.88
CA ASP A 4 -24.68 -58.58 -39.14
C ASP A 4 -25.09 -58.14 -37.72
N VAL A 5 -24.14 -58.30 -36.79
CA VAL A 5 -24.21 -57.90 -35.39
C VAL A 5 -23.81 -56.42 -35.29
N TYR A 6 -24.69 -55.56 -34.76
CA TYR A 6 -24.35 -54.17 -34.42
C TYR A 6 -24.03 -54.04 -32.93
N TYR A 7 -22.74 -53.94 -32.58
CA TYR A 7 -22.30 -53.43 -31.29
C TYR A 7 -22.21 -51.90 -31.36
N SER A 8 -23.07 -51.20 -30.62
CA SER A 8 -22.97 -49.75 -30.44
C SER A 8 -22.04 -49.47 -29.25
N LEU A 9 -20.82 -49.02 -29.54
CA LEU A 9 -19.88 -48.51 -28.54
C LEU A 9 -20.20 -47.03 -28.26
N PHE A 10 -20.87 -46.76 -27.15
CA PHE A 10 -20.99 -45.41 -26.61
C PHE A 10 -19.70 -45.02 -25.89
N PHE A 11 -18.86 -44.21 -26.54
CA PHE A 11 -17.75 -43.51 -25.89
C PHE A 11 -18.31 -42.32 -25.11
N PHE A 12 -18.43 -42.44 -23.78
CA PHE A 12 -18.61 -41.28 -22.91
C PHE A 12 -17.24 -40.59 -22.75
N SER A 13 -17.03 -39.50 -23.48
CA SER A 13 -15.92 -38.59 -23.21
C SER A 13 -16.23 -37.84 -21.92
N PHE A 14 -15.52 -38.16 -20.85
CA PHE A 14 -15.51 -37.38 -19.62
C PHE A 14 -14.65 -36.13 -19.85
N LEU A 15 -15.29 -35.00 -20.16
CA LEU A 15 -14.60 -33.72 -20.21
C LEU A 15 -14.32 -33.29 -18.77
N SER A 16 -13.14 -33.59 -18.24
CA SER A 16 -12.66 -32.98 -17.00
C SER A 16 -12.47 -31.49 -17.26
N ILE A 17 -13.44 -30.69 -16.79
CA ILE A 17 -13.29 -29.24 -16.71
C ILE A 17 -12.20 -28.99 -15.66
N ILE A 18 -10.96 -28.79 -16.11
CA ILE A 18 -9.94 -28.19 -15.28
C ILE A 18 -10.41 -26.76 -15.04
N SER A 19 -11.05 -26.53 -13.90
CA SER A 19 -11.26 -25.20 -13.39
C SER A 19 -9.88 -24.62 -13.13
N VAL A 20 -9.34 -23.88 -14.09
CA VAL A 20 -8.22 -22.99 -13.85
C VAL A 20 -8.74 -22.00 -12.81
N SER A 21 -8.37 -22.24 -11.55
CA SER A 21 -8.46 -21.26 -10.49
C SER A 21 -7.56 -20.09 -10.89
N ILE A 22 -8.08 -19.18 -11.71
CA ILE A 22 -7.62 -17.79 -11.70
C ILE A 22 -7.80 -17.39 -10.24
N GLY A 23 -6.71 -17.26 -9.49
CA GLY A 23 -6.76 -16.91 -8.08
C GLY A 23 -7.56 -15.62 -7.94
N ARG A 24 -8.83 -15.75 -7.58
CA ARG A 24 -9.67 -14.59 -7.27
C ARG A 24 -9.27 -14.18 -5.87
N HIS A 25 -8.61 -13.04 -5.76
CA HIS A 25 -8.46 -12.39 -4.47
C HIS A 25 -9.84 -12.05 -3.90
N THR A 26 -9.97 -12.04 -2.57
CA THR A 26 -11.23 -11.81 -1.84
C THR A 26 -11.31 -10.40 -1.29
N SER A 27 -10.18 -9.69 -1.18
CA SER A 27 -10.15 -8.34 -0.64
C SER A 27 -8.96 -7.53 -1.17
N ASN A 28 -9.13 -6.20 -1.21
CA ASN A 28 -8.06 -5.24 -1.46
C ASN A 28 -7.83 -4.43 -0.19
N TRP A 29 -6.57 -4.25 0.18
CA TRP A 29 -6.12 -3.49 1.34
C TRP A 29 -5.09 -2.45 0.92
N ALA A 30 -4.96 -1.40 1.73
CA ALA A 30 -3.95 -0.38 1.52
C ALA A 30 -3.22 -0.01 2.82
N VAL A 31 -1.92 0.24 2.73
CA VAL A 31 -1.11 0.89 3.75
C VAL A 31 -0.55 2.16 3.11
N LEU A 32 -0.97 3.31 3.60
CA LEU A 32 -0.64 4.62 3.04
C LEU A 32 0.16 5.42 4.06
N VAL A 33 1.37 5.86 3.69
CA VAL A 33 2.32 6.46 4.63
C VAL A 33 2.86 7.77 4.08
N ASP A 34 2.58 8.87 4.77
CA ASP A 34 3.39 10.10 4.72
C ASP A 34 4.40 10.06 5.86
N THR A 35 5.69 10.05 5.52
CA THR A 35 6.78 9.91 6.49
C THR A 35 7.39 11.23 6.92
N SER A 36 6.99 12.36 6.34
CA SER A 36 7.66 13.65 6.53
C SER A 36 6.92 14.58 7.47
N ARG A 37 7.65 15.51 8.10
CA ARG A 37 7.06 16.54 8.96
C ARG A 37 7.27 17.95 8.43
N PHE A 38 6.65 18.91 9.08
CA PHE A 38 6.82 20.35 8.85
C PHE A 38 6.12 20.87 7.60
N TRP A 39 5.84 22.17 7.63
CA TRP A 39 5.04 22.86 6.62
C TRP A 39 5.60 22.77 5.20
N PHE A 40 6.92 22.79 5.04
CA PHE A 40 7.55 22.73 3.71
C PHE A 40 7.39 21.35 3.04
N ASN A 41 6.95 20.34 3.79
CA ASN A 41 6.65 18.99 3.30
C ASN A 41 5.14 18.75 3.07
N TYR A 42 4.33 19.82 3.03
CA TYR A 42 2.89 19.76 2.77
C TYR A 42 2.50 18.84 1.59
N ARG A 43 3.35 18.74 0.57
CA ARG A 43 3.11 17.87 -0.58
C ARG A 43 2.92 16.40 -0.19
N HIS A 44 3.65 15.88 0.80
CA HIS A 44 3.62 14.46 1.14
C HIS A 44 2.28 14.06 1.76
N ILE A 45 1.78 14.83 2.73
CA ILE A 45 0.41 14.65 3.24
C ILE A 45 -0.64 14.85 2.12
N SER A 46 -0.45 15.81 1.22
CA SER A 46 -1.38 16.01 0.11
C SER A 46 -1.39 14.81 -0.86
N ASN A 47 -0.23 14.19 -1.10
CA ASN A 47 -0.07 13.02 -1.97
C ASN A 47 -0.75 11.79 -1.34
N VAL A 48 -0.46 11.49 -0.07
CA VAL A 48 -1.06 10.33 0.62
C VAL A 48 -2.58 10.46 0.71
N LEU A 49 -3.10 11.66 1.01
CA LEU A 49 -4.55 11.89 1.07
C LEU A 49 -5.21 11.86 -0.31
N SER A 50 -4.48 12.19 -1.38
CA SER A 50 -4.96 12.03 -2.76
C SER A 50 -5.16 10.56 -3.12
N ILE A 51 -4.21 9.70 -2.74
CA ILE A 51 -4.33 8.25 -2.92
C ILE A 51 -5.47 7.70 -2.05
N TYR A 52 -5.51 8.05 -0.76
CA TYR A 52 -6.58 7.67 0.18
C TYR A 52 -7.97 7.96 -0.39
N ARG A 53 -8.20 9.20 -0.83
CA ARG A 53 -9.48 9.60 -1.45
C ARG A 53 -9.78 8.79 -2.70
N SER A 54 -8.77 8.54 -3.54
CA SER A 54 -8.95 7.80 -4.80
C SER A 54 -9.35 6.34 -4.56
N ILE A 55 -8.66 5.64 -3.65
CA ILE A 55 -8.97 4.24 -3.35
C ILE A 55 -10.32 4.07 -2.64
N LYS A 56 -10.72 5.04 -1.80
CA LYS A 56 -12.07 5.07 -1.22
C LYS A 56 -13.15 5.20 -2.29
N ARG A 57 -12.94 6.08 -3.28
CA ARG A 57 -13.87 6.21 -4.42
C ARG A 57 -13.92 4.96 -5.30
N LEU A 58 -12.87 4.15 -5.29
CA LEU A 58 -12.84 2.83 -5.96
C LEU A 58 -13.45 1.70 -5.09
N GLY A 59 -13.93 2.01 -3.89
CA GLY A 59 -14.69 1.08 -3.05
C GLY A 59 -13.86 0.36 -1.98
N ILE A 60 -12.61 0.76 -1.70
CA ILE A 60 -11.88 0.25 -0.54
C ILE A 60 -12.40 0.98 0.72
N PRO A 61 -13.01 0.28 1.69
CA PRO A 61 -13.51 0.90 2.92
C PRO A 61 -12.36 1.23 3.89
N ASP A 62 -12.59 2.17 4.82
CA ASP A 62 -11.59 2.56 5.83
C ASP A 62 -11.09 1.41 6.68
N SER A 63 -11.95 0.44 6.98
CA SER A 63 -11.57 -0.78 7.70
C SER A 63 -10.50 -1.63 6.98
N ARG A 64 -10.12 -1.28 5.74
CA ARG A 64 -9.08 -1.94 4.94
C ARG A 64 -7.96 -0.99 4.51
N ILE A 65 -7.92 0.22 5.07
CA ILE A 65 -6.90 1.22 4.78
C ILE A 65 -6.21 1.54 6.10
N ILE A 66 -4.89 1.34 6.17
CA ILE A 66 -4.08 1.86 7.26
C ILE A 66 -3.46 3.17 6.80
N LEU A 67 -3.86 4.28 7.39
CA LEU A 67 -3.34 5.60 7.07
C LEU A 67 -2.40 6.10 8.18
N MET A 68 -1.15 6.36 7.80
CA MET A 68 -0.09 6.89 8.67
C MET A 68 0.32 8.27 8.17
N VAL A 69 0.14 9.30 9.01
CA VAL A 69 0.48 10.70 8.67
C VAL A 69 1.41 11.28 9.74
N ALA A 70 2.66 11.55 9.34
CA ALA A 70 3.72 11.98 10.24
C ALA A 70 3.54 13.39 10.82
N ASP A 71 2.81 14.29 10.14
CA ASP A 71 2.48 15.62 10.66
C ASP A 71 1.15 16.14 10.11
N ASP A 72 0.39 16.88 10.93
CA ASP A 72 -0.92 17.39 10.53
C ASP A 72 -0.83 18.82 10.00
N ALA A 73 -0.62 18.94 8.69
CA ALA A 73 -0.57 20.24 8.02
C ALA A 73 -1.93 20.98 8.03
N SER A 74 -3.05 20.31 8.31
CA SER A 74 -4.38 20.95 8.36
C SER A 74 -4.53 21.87 9.59
N CYS A 75 -3.80 21.55 10.66
CA CYS A 75 -3.76 22.30 11.91
C CYS A 75 -2.54 23.22 12.02
N ASN A 76 -1.70 23.30 10.99
CA ASN A 76 -0.49 24.13 11.03
C ASN A 76 -0.85 25.63 10.99
N ALA A 77 -0.19 26.45 11.83
CA ALA A 77 -0.42 27.89 11.88
C ALA A 77 -0.09 28.63 10.55
N ARG A 78 0.71 28.02 9.67
CA ARG A 78 0.99 28.55 8.34
C ARG A 78 -0.11 28.23 7.32
N ASN A 79 -1.05 27.35 7.64
CA ASN A 79 -2.14 27.01 6.74
C ASN A 79 -3.16 28.17 6.69
N PRO A 80 -3.30 28.86 5.55
CA PRO A 80 -4.25 29.96 5.42
C PRO A 80 -5.71 29.48 5.45
N ARG A 81 -5.95 28.16 5.40
CA ARG A 81 -7.27 27.52 5.42
C ARG A 81 -7.27 26.37 6.43
N PRO A 82 -7.55 26.67 7.71
CA PRO A 82 -7.57 25.67 8.77
C PRO A 82 -8.48 24.48 8.43
N ALA A 83 -8.09 23.28 8.89
CA ALA A 83 -8.82 22.03 8.67
C ALA A 83 -8.99 21.64 7.18
N THR A 84 -8.11 22.13 6.30
CA THR A 84 -8.12 21.77 4.89
C THR A 84 -6.75 21.39 4.35
N ILE A 85 -6.73 20.41 3.43
CA ILE A 85 -5.58 20.02 2.63
C ILE A 85 -5.96 20.00 1.16
N PHE A 86 -5.12 20.53 0.27
CA PHE A 86 -5.36 20.55 -1.18
C PHE A 86 -4.13 20.00 -1.92
N ASN A 87 -4.33 19.35 -3.07
CA ASN A 87 -3.23 18.91 -3.95
C ASN A 87 -3.13 19.73 -5.25
N SER A 88 -3.98 20.75 -5.41
CA SER A 88 -4.01 21.57 -6.61
C SER A 88 -4.43 23.01 -6.29
N PRO A 89 -3.76 24.02 -6.87
CA PRO A 89 -4.20 25.41 -6.73
C PRO A 89 -5.52 25.68 -7.47
N TYR A 90 -5.79 24.93 -8.54
CA TYR A 90 -6.94 25.11 -9.43
C TYR A 90 -8.14 24.24 -9.05
N ASN A 91 -7.91 22.96 -8.73
CA ASN A 91 -8.97 22.03 -8.36
C ASN A 91 -9.03 21.88 -6.83
N ARG A 92 -9.92 22.65 -6.19
CA ARG A 92 -9.97 22.81 -4.74
C ARG A 92 -10.82 21.75 -4.06
N VAL A 93 -10.45 20.49 -4.24
CA VAL A 93 -11.01 19.40 -3.44
C VAL A 93 -10.29 19.36 -2.10
N ASN A 94 -11.02 19.60 -1.00
CA ASN A 94 -10.45 19.40 0.33
C ASN A 94 -10.22 17.90 0.56
N LEU A 95 -8.96 17.51 0.69
CA LEU A 95 -8.51 16.15 0.91
C LEU A 95 -8.59 15.72 2.37
N TYR A 96 -8.59 16.67 3.32
CA TYR A 96 -8.72 16.38 4.74
C TYR A 96 -10.18 16.05 5.07
N GLY A 97 -11.11 16.97 4.81
CA GLY A 97 -12.56 16.71 4.92
C GLY A 97 -13.02 16.05 6.23
N GLU A 98 -14.28 15.58 6.26
CA GLU A 98 -14.84 14.88 7.44
C GLU A 98 -14.68 13.36 7.37
N GLU A 99 -14.29 12.82 6.20
CA GLU A 99 -14.31 11.38 5.92
C GLU A 99 -12.94 10.70 6.07
N ILE A 100 -11.92 11.39 6.58
CA ILE A 100 -10.59 10.77 6.77
C ILE A 100 -10.50 10.04 8.10
N GLU A 101 -9.96 8.82 8.06
CA GLU A 101 -9.58 8.06 9.24
C GLU A 101 -8.06 7.90 9.24
N ILE A 102 -7.38 8.65 10.12
CA ILE A 102 -5.93 8.51 10.32
C ILE A 102 -5.70 7.54 11.49
N ASP A 103 -5.02 6.42 11.21
CA ASP A 103 -4.76 5.36 12.19
C ASP A 103 -3.52 5.66 13.04
N TYR A 104 -2.45 6.17 12.41
CA TYR A 104 -1.21 6.55 13.10
C TYR A 104 -0.92 8.03 12.83
N ARG A 105 -0.89 8.83 13.89
CA ARG A 105 -0.68 10.29 13.80
C ARG A 105 0.63 10.69 14.45
N GLY A 106 1.34 11.63 13.84
CA GLY A 106 2.47 12.29 14.49
C GLY A 106 3.53 11.30 14.92
N TYR A 107 3.89 11.32 16.20
CA TYR A 107 4.89 10.43 16.81
C TYR A 107 4.57 8.92 16.73
N GLU A 108 3.34 8.54 16.38
CA GLU A 108 3.04 7.12 16.13
C GLU A 108 3.56 6.63 14.77
N VAL A 109 3.90 7.53 13.84
CA VAL A 109 4.44 7.18 12.52
C VAL A 109 5.95 6.98 12.63
N THR A 110 6.32 5.76 13.02
CA THR A 110 7.70 5.28 13.17
C THR A 110 7.96 4.09 12.26
N VAL A 111 9.23 3.85 11.93
CA VAL A 111 9.68 2.65 11.21
C VAL A 111 9.19 1.39 11.92
N GLU A 112 9.34 1.35 13.25
CA GLU A 112 8.90 0.21 14.07
C GLU A 112 7.40 -0.08 13.93
N ASN A 113 6.55 0.93 14.07
CA ASN A 113 5.10 0.74 13.96
C ASN A 113 4.72 0.30 12.54
N PHE A 114 5.32 0.89 11.51
CA PHE A 114 5.10 0.49 10.12
C PHE A 114 5.44 -1.01 9.90
N ILE A 115 6.64 -1.45 10.32
CA ILE A 115 7.06 -2.85 10.19
C ILE A 115 6.17 -3.80 11.02
N ARG A 116 5.74 -3.39 12.22
CA ARG A 116 4.81 -4.18 13.06
C ARG A 116 3.44 -4.34 12.42
N VAL A 117 2.92 -3.30 11.75
CA VAL A 117 1.67 -3.36 10.97
C VAL A 117 1.80 -4.39 9.86
N LEU A 118 2.84 -4.29 9.02
CA LEU A 118 3.06 -5.21 7.90
C LEU A 118 3.18 -6.67 8.37
N THR A 119 4.03 -6.90 9.38
CA THR A 119 4.34 -8.25 9.87
C THR A 119 3.27 -8.82 10.82
N GLY A 120 2.27 -8.03 11.18
CA GLY A 120 1.22 -8.37 12.15
C GLY A 120 1.71 -8.55 13.59
N ARG A 121 2.91 -8.06 13.93
CA ARG A 121 3.51 -8.16 15.27
C ARG A 121 3.03 -7.00 16.17
N LEU A 122 1.72 -6.93 16.37
CA LEU A 122 1.08 -5.90 17.18
C LEU A 122 0.59 -6.50 18.51
N PRO A 123 0.71 -5.77 19.65
CA PRO A 123 0.15 -6.20 20.93
C PRO A 123 -1.33 -6.63 20.81
N PRO A 124 -1.83 -7.62 21.58
CA PRO A 124 -3.24 -8.02 21.53
C PRO A 124 -4.24 -6.87 21.80
N SER A 125 -3.81 -5.85 22.55
CA SER A 125 -4.60 -4.65 22.85
C SER A 125 -4.72 -3.65 21.70
N THR A 126 -3.94 -3.79 20.62
CA THR A 126 -4.04 -2.88 19.46
C THR A 126 -5.45 -2.95 18.85
N PRO A 127 -6.13 -1.80 18.64
CA PRO A 127 -7.45 -1.75 18.02
C PRO A 127 -7.47 -2.37 16.61
N THR A 128 -8.61 -2.92 16.20
CA THR A 128 -8.77 -3.54 14.87
C THR A 128 -8.48 -2.57 13.73
N SER A 129 -8.85 -1.30 13.86
CA SER A 129 -8.57 -0.26 12.85
C SER A 129 -7.08 -0.07 12.59
N LYS A 130 -6.23 -0.26 13.60
CA LYS A 130 -4.77 -0.16 13.49
C LYS A 130 -4.09 -1.47 13.07
N ARG A 131 -4.82 -2.45 12.52
CA ARG A 131 -4.29 -3.77 12.12
C ARG A 131 -4.51 -4.03 10.65
N LEU A 132 -3.45 -4.44 9.95
CA LEU A 132 -3.53 -4.97 8.60
C LEU A 132 -4.00 -6.43 8.63
N ASN A 133 -5.31 -6.68 8.71
CA ASN A 133 -5.89 -8.03 8.83
C ASN A 133 -6.06 -8.73 7.47
N THR A 134 -4.95 -8.88 6.75
CA THR A 134 -4.86 -9.54 5.44
C THR A 134 -4.53 -11.03 5.56
N ASP A 135 -4.78 -11.77 4.49
CA ASP A 135 -4.58 -13.22 4.33
C ASP A 135 -4.02 -13.58 2.92
N GLU A 136 -3.89 -14.87 2.60
CA GLU A 136 -3.40 -15.39 1.31
C GLU A 136 -4.29 -15.04 0.11
N HIS A 137 -5.46 -14.45 0.35
CA HIS A 137 -6.41 -14.03 -0.68
C HIS A 137 -6.55 -12.50 -0.73
N SER A 138 -5.71 -11.75 -0.02
CA SER A 138 -5.75 -10.30 0.05
C SER A 138 -4.73 -9.65 -0.88
N ASN A 139 -5.17 -8.76 -1.75
CA ASN A 139 -4.25 -7.89 -2.51
C ASN A 139 -3.91 -6.66 -1.67
N VAL A 140 -2.63 -6.29 -1.62
CA VAL A 140 -2.14 -5.20 -0.75
C VAL A 140 -1.45 -4.12 -1.56
N LEU A 141 -1.93 -2.88 -1.46
CA LEU A 141 -1.21 -1.69 -1.89
C LEU A 141 -0.40 -1.14 -0.71
N ILE A 142 0.90 -0.93 -0.88
CA ILE A 142 1.70 -0.11 0.02
C ILE A 142 2.11 1.14 -0.75
N TYR A 143 1.63 2.29 -0.33
CA TYR A 143 2.03 3.59 -0.88
C TYR A 143 2.79 4.38 0.18
N MET A 144 3.99 4.84 -0.17
CA MET A 144 4.82 5.65 0.72
C MET A 144 5.27 6.92 0.01
N THR A 145 5.26 8.03 0.72
CA THR A 145 5.77 9.32 0.21
C THR A 145 6.56 10.04 1.29
N GLY A 146 7.68 10.63 0.89
CA GLY A 146 8.58 11.30 1.82
C GLY A 146 9.93 11.63 1.18
N HIS A 147 10.90 11.93 2.04
CA HIS A 147 12.30 12.09 1.63
C HIS A 147 13.05 10.77 1.73
N GLY A 148 14.04 10.58 0.88
CA GLY A 148 14.82 9.35 0.84
C GLY A 148 16.07 9.53 -0.01
N GLY A 149 16.74 8.41 -0.24
CA GLY A 149 17.96 8.33 -1.04
C GLY A 149 18.21 6.90 -1.48
N ASN A 150 19.45 6.60 -1.89
CA ASN A 150 19.79 5.27 -2.38
C ASN A 150 19.64 4.20 -1.28
N GLY A 151 18.55 3.44 -1.34
CA GLY A 151 18.25 2.32 -0.46
C GLY A 151 17.60 2.69 0.87
N PHE A 152 17.11 3.92 1.04
CA PHE A 152 16.40 4.30 2.27
C PHE A 152 15.30 5.35 2.05
N LEU A 153 14.33 5.35 2.96
CA LEU A 153 13.29 6.38 3.10
C LEU A 153 13.31 6.91 4.54
N LYS A 154 13.34 8.23 4.71
CA LYS A 154 13.33 8.87 6.04
C LYS A 154 11.94 8.85 6.66
N PHE A 155 11.91 8.63 7.97
CA PHE A 155 10.75 8.79 8.84
C PHE A 155 11.01 9.91 9.82
N GLN A 156 10.09 10.87 9.89
CA GLN A 156 10.10 11.97 10.85
C GLN A 156 11.37 12.84 10.82
N ASP A 157 12.11 12.83 9.70
CA ASP A 157 13.44 13.44 9.52
C ASP A 157 14.60 12.86 10.36
N ASP A 158 14.31 11.97 11.33
CA ASP A 158 15.31 11.46 12.30
C ASP A 158 15.67 9.97 12.14
N ASN A 159 14.78 9.18 11.53
CA ASN A 159 14.99 7.74 11.34
C ASN A 159 14.94 7.36 9.86
N GLU A 160 15.47 6.19 9.51
CA GLU A 160 15.50 5.69 8.15
C GLU A 160 14.95 4.26 8.13
N LEU A 161 14.05 3.98 7.18
CA LEU A 161 13.68 2.65 6.76
C LEU A 161 14.60 2.27 5.60
N SER A 162 15.43 1.25 5.78
CA SER A 162 16.23 0.71 4.68
C SER A 162 15.41 -0.18 3.74
N ASN A 163 15.85 -0.29 2.49
CA ASN A 163 15.25 -1.20 1.51
C ASN A 163 15.41 -2.69 1.92
N SER A 164 16.46 -3.04 2.67
CA SER A 164 16.63 -4.37 3.26
C SER A 164 15.59 -4.66 4.34
N GLU A 165 15.34 -3.73 5.26
CA GLU A 165 14.32 -3.91 6.30
C GLU A 165 12.92 -4.05 5.70
N LEU A 166 12.64 -3.27 4.64
CA LEU A 166 11.39 -3.37 3.91
C LEU A 166 11.25 -4.72 3.19
N ALA A 167 12.30 -5.18 2.50
CA ALA A 167 12.30 -6.49 1.85
C ALA A 167 12.06 -7.62 2.85
N ASP A 168 12.74 -7.60 4.00
CA ASP A 168 12.57 -8.58 5.07
C ASP A 168 11.16 -8.55 5.68
N ALA A 169 10.53 -7.38 5.78
CA ALA A 169 9.15 -7.27 6.25
C ALA A 169 8.15 -7.86 5.25
N ILE A 170 8.34 -7.61 3.95
CA ILE A 170 7.52 -8.20 2.88
C ILE A 170 7.71 -9.73 2.82
N GLU A 171 8.93 -10.23 3.02
CA GLU A 171 9.17 -11.67 3.12
C GLU A 171 8.42 -12.28 4.29
N GLN A 172 8.44 -11.62 5.44
CA GLN A 172 7.67 -12.09 6.59
C GLN A 172 6.17 -12.05 6.35
N MET A 173 5.67 -11.12 5.53
CA MET A 173 4.28 -11.14 5.08
C MET A 173 4.00 -12.36 4.21
N TRP A 174 4.88 -12.67 3.26
CA TRP A 174 4.75 -13.83 2.37
C TRP A 174 4.75 -15.15 3.15
N GLN A 175 5.75 -15.36 4.02
CA GLN A 175 5.87 -16.57 4.84
C GLN A 175 4.66 -16.79 5.75
N LYS A 176 4.06 -15.69 6.22
CA LYS A 176 2.85 -15.71 7.05
C LYS A 176 1.55 -15.69 6.24
N ARG A 177 1.62 -15.81 4.91
CA ARG A 177 0.45 -15.82 4.02
C ARG A 177 -0.43 -14.59 4.22
N ARG A 178 0.17 -13.39 4.24
CA ARG A 178 -0.56 -12.13 4.49
C ARG A 178 -0.87 -11.35 3.21
N TYR A 179 -0.60 -11.90 2.04
CA TYR A 179 -1.04 -11.33 0.77
C TYR A 179 -1.12 -12.40 -0.32
N HIS A 180 -1.95 -12.14 -1.32
CA HIS A 180 -1.99 -12.83 -2.61
C HIS A 180 -1.03 -12.17 -3.61
N GLU A 181 -1.24 -10.87 -3.84
CA GLU A 181 -0.38 -9.98 -4.62
C GLU A 181 -0.11 -8.67 -3.85
N LEU A 182 1.09 -8.11 -4.01
CA LEU A 182 1.50 -6.86 -3.38
C LEU A 182 1.97 -5.85 -4.43
N LEU A 183 1.37 -4.66 -4.42
CA LEU A 183 1.83 -3.51 -5.18
C LEU A 183 2.49 -2.51 -4.22
N PHE A 184 3.79 -2.29 -4.39
CA PHE A 184 4.55 -1.28 -3.67
C PHE A 184 4.76 -0.07 -4.58
N VAL A 185 4.34 1.11 -4.13
CA VAL A 185 4.51 2.37 -4.83
C VAL A 185 5.19 3.35 -3.88
N VAL A 186 6.30 3.95 -4.31
CA VAL A 186 7.02 4.91 -3.48
C VAL A 186 7.35 6.19 -4.25
N ASP A 187 7.03 7.32 -3.61
CA ASP A 187 7.33 8.66 -4.12
C ASP A 187 8.38 9.35 -3.24
N THR A 188 9.63 9.31 -3.70
CA THR A 188 10.81 9.84 -3.01
C THR A 188 11.98 9.98 -3.99
N CYS A 189 13.01 10.73 -3.62
CA CYS A 189 14.28 10.70 -4.35
C CYS A 189 14.87 9.29 -4.34
N GLN A 190 15.39 8.86 -5.49
CA GLN A 190 15.94 7.53 -5.76
C GLN A 190 14.98 6.37 -5.43
N ALA A 191 13.68 6.58 -5.64
CA ALA A 191 12.60 5.66 -5.32
C ALA A 191 12.81 4.21 -5.83
N GLU A 192 13.35 4.04 -7.04
CA GLU A 192 13.65 2.72 -7.62
C GLU A 192 14.49 1.84 -6.68
N SER A 193 15.42 2.44 -5.93
CA SER A 193 16.31 1.70 -5.00
C SER A 193 15.56 0.95 -3.89
N MET A 194 14.36 1.41 -3.51
CA MET A 194 13.57 0.81 -2.43
C MET A 194 13.02 -0.56 -2.78
N GLY A 195 12.70 -0.79 -4.07
CA GLY A 195 12.15 -2.07 -4.55
C GLY A 195 13.21 -3.10 -4.99
N LYS A 196 14.50 -2.71 -5.10
CA LYS A 196 15.55 -3.56 -5.71
C LYS A 196 15.82 -4.86 -4.97
N LEU A 197 15.58 -4.88 -3.66
CA LEU A 197 15.85 -6.04 -2.82
C LEU A 197 14.62 -6.90 -2.56
N PHE A 198 13.48 -6.66 -3.22
CA PHE A 198 12.32 -7.54 -3.05
C PHE A 198 12.60 -8.90 -3.68
N TYR A 199 12.69 -9.92 -2.83
CA TYR A 199 12.94 -11.31 -3.22
C TYR A 199 11.72 -12.21 -2.97
N SER A 200 10.65 -11.68 -2.37
CA SER A 200 9.38 -12.38 -2.17
C SER A 200 8.56 -12.42 -3.47
N PRO A 201 7.80 -13.50 -3.71
CA PRO A 201 7.00 -13.63 -4.91
C PRO A 201 5.77 -12.71 -4.88
N ASN A 202 5.19 -12.51 -6.08
CA ASN A 202 3.96 -11.73 -6.31
C ASN A 202 4.04 -10.26 -5.82
N VAL A 203 5.23 -9.66 -5.92
CA VAL A 203 5.47 -8.26 -5.59
C VAL A 203 5.79 -7.47 -6.86
N VAL A 204 5.10 -6.36 -7.08
CA VAL A 204 5.44 -5.36 -8.09
C VAL A 204 5.83 -4.06 -7.38
N ALA A 205 6.95 -3.47 -7.77
CA ALA A 205 7.45 -2.21 -7.22
C ALA A 205 7.46 -1.11 -8.29
N ILE A 206 6.97 0.07 -7.94
CA ILE A 206 6.97 1.27 -8.79
C ILE A 206 7.58 2.44 -7.98
N GLY A 207 8.55 3.13 -8.56
CA GLY A 207 9.18 4.30 -7.96
C GLY A 207 8.97 5.55 -8.82
N SER A 208 8.91 6.73 -8.20
CA SER A 208 8.76 8.02 -8.91
C SER A 208 10.06 8.54 -9.55
N SER A 209 11.23 8.03 -9.17
CA SER A 209 12.53 8.40 -9.76
C SER A 209 13.53 7.24 -9.77
N ALA A 210 14.49 7.28 -10.70
CA ALA A 210 15.56 6.28 -10.83
C ALA A 210 16.67 6.48 -9.78
N VAL A 211 17.55 5.49 -9.61
CA VAL A 211 18.76 5.65 -8.79
C VAL A 211 19.63 6.78 -9.35
N GLY A 212 20.01 7.73 -8.50
CA GLY A 212 20.72 8.95 -8.89
C GLY A 212 19.81 10.13 -9.29
N GLU A 213 18.49 9.96 -9.30
CA GLU A 213 17.53 11.03 -9.63
C GLU A 213 16.72 11.53 -8.43
N GLU A 214 16.48 12.84 -8.40
CA GLU A 214 15.59 13.50 -7.46
C GLU A 214 14.11 13.25 -7.82
N SER A 215 13.22 13.23 -6.82
CA SER A 215 11.77 13.33 -7.05
C SER A 215 11.35 14.79 -6.96
N LEU A 216 10.67 15.28 -8.01
CA LEU A 216 10.33 16.69 -8.15
C LEU A 216 8.97 17.01 -7.55
N SER A 217 8.91 18.15 -6.85
CA SER A 217 7.65 18.74 -6.40
C SER A 217 7.02 19.56 -7.53
N LEU A 218 5.70 19.49 -7.67
CA LEU A 218 4.95 20.43 -8.50
C LEU A 218 4.49 21.61 -7.63
N ASN A 219 4.79 22.83 -8.08
CA ASN A 219 4.36 24.08 -7.44
C ASN A 219 2.98 24.53 -7.96
#